data_AF-A0A8J6I944-F1
#
_entry.id   AF-A0A8J6I944-F1
#
_cell.length_a   1.000
_cell.length_b   1.000
_cell.length_c   1.000
_cell.angle_alpha   90.00
_cell.angle_beta   90.00
_cell.angle_gamma   90.00
#
_symmetry.space_group_name_H-M   'P 1'
#
loop_
_entity.id
_entity.type
_entity.pdbx_description
1 polymer ?
#
loop_
_entity_poly.entity_id
_entity_poly.type
_entity_poly.pdbx_seq_one_letter_code
_entity_poly.pdbx_strand_id
1 'polypeptide(L)'
;MPKPKVRFADPANPSPAELRAWAKCNDLEPMEDWDLVLADLRYADVLVEQVANEACPSQRYLLAARYLLAGNAVRSGFTGLARADLEEVVATARATGNAWLEFWVARSEQLMANPAEFDYALWCAGGFAKRPMN
;
A
#
# COMPACT_ATOMS: atom_id res chain seq x y z
N MET A 1 3.17 21.07 -18.86
CA MET A 1 3.06 20.20 -17.67
C MET A 1 4.34 20.36 -16.85
N PRO A 2 4.27 20.46 -15.51
CA PRO A 2 5.46 20.43 -14.67
C PRO A 2 6.23 19.12 -14.90
N LYS A 3 7.56 19.18 -14.85
CA LYS A 3 8.41 17.98 -14.99
C LYS A 3 8.39 17.19 -13.68
N PRO A 4 8.36 15.85 -13.71
CA PRO A 4 8.52 15.04 -12.52
C PRO A 4 9.84 15.38 -11.82
N LYS A 5 9.78 15.51 -10.49
CA LYS A 5 10.93 15.71 -9.60
C LYS A 5 11.79 14.45 -9.52
N VAL A 6 11.17 13.28 -9.68
CA VAL A 6 11.87 11.99 -9.71
C VAL A 6 11.83 11.43 -11.12
N ARG A 7 12.98 10.98 -11.60
CA ARG A 7 13.10 10.24 -12.86
C ARG A 7 13.20 8.76 -12.53
N PHE A 8 12.24 8.01 -13.05
CA PHE A 8 12.27 6.55 -13.01
C PHE A 8 12.95 6.02 -14.26
N ALA A 9 13.79 5.00 -14.11
CA ALA A 9 14.33 4.24 -15.24
C ALA A 9 13.21 3.47 -15.96
N ASP A 10 12.33 2.83 -15.19
CA ASP A 10 11.10 2.18 -15.64
C ASP A 10 9.99 2.42 -14.59
N PRO A 11 9.02 3.31 -14.86
CA PRO A 11 7.89 3.53 -13.97
C PRO A 11 7.08 2.26 -13.66
N ALA A 12 7.00 1.25 -14.53
CA ALA A 12 6.25 0.02 -14.23
C ALA A 12 7.02 -0.93 -13.29
N ASN A 13 8.31 -0.66 -13.07
CA ASN A 13 9.21 -1.46 -12.26
C ASN A 13 10.21 -0.57 -11.50
N PRO A 14 9.74 0.31 -10.61
CA PRO A 14 10.63 1.20 -9.86
C PRO A 14 11.57 0.39 -8.97
N SER A 15 12.79 0.88 -8.82
CA SER A 15 13.65 0.42 -7.74
C SER A 15 13.14 0.92 -6.38
N PRO A 16 13.46 0.22 -5.27
CA PRO A 16 13.18 0.72 -3.92
C PRO A 16 13.73 2.12 -3.63
N ALA A 17 14.84 2.50 -4.26
CA ALA A 17 15.45 3.82 -4.10
C ALA A 17 14.62 4.91 -4.80
N GLU A 18 14.18 4.67 -6.04
CA GLU A 18 13.31 5.59 -6.79
C GLU A 18 11.97 5.76 -6.08
N LEU A 19 11.38 4.68 -5.59
CA LEU A 19 10.12 4.72 -4.84
C LEU A 19 10.24 5.55 -3.56
N ARG A 20 11.30 5.37 -2.77
CA ARG A 20 11.56 6.20 -1.58
C ARG A 20 11.75 7.67 -1.93
N ALA A 21 12.43 7.98 -3.04
CA ALA A 21 12.62 9.35 -3.49
C ALA A 21 11.27 9.98 -3.88
N TRP A 22 10.45 9.26 -4.63
CA TRP A 22 9.13 9.72 -5.06
C TRP A 22 8.20 9.96 -3.88
N ALA A 23 8.12 9.00 -2.95
CA ALA A 23 7.28 9.08 -1.76
C ALA A 23 7.54 10.35 -0.92
N LYS A 24 8.77 10.88 -0.93
CA LYS A 24 9.19 12.04 -0.13
C LYS A 24 9.03 13.38 -0.84
N CYS A 25 8.82 13.40 -2.16
CA CYS A 25 8.94 14.64 -2.95
C CYS A 25 7.61 15.32 -3.32
N ASN A 26 6.46 14.75 -2.93
CA ASN A 26 5.12 15.26 -3.24
C ASN A 26 4.95 15.55 -4.75
N ASP A 27 5.27 14.57 -5.58
CA ASP A 27 5.19 14.66 -7.02
C ASP A 27 3.92 13.96 -7.53
N LEU A 28 3.58 14.19 -8.79
CA LEU A 28 2.49 13.46 -9.44
C LEU A 28 2.84 11.98 -9.60
N GLU A 29 1.81 11.18 -9.86
CA GLU A 29 1.99 9.78 -10.22
C GLU A 29 2.87 9.67 -11.48
N PRO A 30 3.87 8.77 -11.50
CA PRO A 30 4.77 8.63 -12.64
C PRO A 30 4.10 8.08 -13.90
N MET A 31 2.97 7.38 -13.73
CA MET A 31 2.17 6.75 -14.77
C MET A 31 0.73 6.53 -14.28
N GLU A 32 -0.18 6.19 -15.20
CA GLU A 32 -1.53 5.71 -14.85
C GLU A 32 -1.45 4.40 -14.06
N ASP A 33 -2.46 4.14 -13.24
CA ASP A 33 -2.57 2.95 -12.38
C ASP A 33 -1.34 2.70 -11.49
N TRP A 34 -0.72 3.79 -11.02
CA TRP A 34 0.49 3.71 -10.22
C TRP A 34 0.28 2.94 -8.90
N ASP A 35 -0.91 3.04 -8.32
CA ASP A 35 -1.31 2.26 -7.14
C ASP A 35 -1.29 0.75 -7.40
N LEU A 36 -1.64 0.28 -8.61
CA LEU A 36 -1.52 -1.13 -9.01
C LEU A 36 -0.06 -1.58 -9.06
N VAL A 37 0.86 -0.72 -9.54
CA VAL A 37 2.30 -1.03 -9.54
C VAL A 37 2.83 -1.15 -8.11
N LEU A 38 2.35 -0.30 -7.20
CA LEU A 38 2.77 -0.30 -5.80
C LEU A 38 2.13 -1.41 -4.96
N ALA A 39 0.95 -1.91 -5.36
CA ALA A 39 0.24 -3.00 -4.72
C ALA A 39 0.87 -4.37 -5.05
N ASP A 40 2.17 -4.49 -4.79
CA ASP A 40 2.99 -5.68 -5.03
C ASP A 40 3.87 -5.97 -3.80
N LEU A 41 4.05 -7.26 -3.48
CA LEU A 41 4.86 -7.73 -2.36
C LEU A 41 6.29 -7.18 -2.39
N ARG A 42 6.88 -7.00 -3.58
CA ARG A 42 8.25 -6.49 -3.75
C ARG A 42 8.46 -5.08 -3.18
N TYR A 43 7.38 -4.33 -2.97
CA TYR A 43 7.43 -2.98 -2.40
C TYR A 43 6.89 -2.92 -0.97
N ALA A 44 6.44 -4.04 -0.39
CA ALA A 44 5.76 -4.07 0.90
C ALA A 44 6.57 -3.38 2.00
N ASP A 45 7.87 -3.65 2.09
CA ASP A 45 8.76 -3.05 3.09
C ASP A 45 8.91 -1.53 2.92
N VAL A 46 9.09 -1.07 1.68
CA VAL A 46 9.18 0.36 1.38
C VAL A 46 7.87 1.06 1.74
N LEU A 47 6.73 0.43 1.45
CA LEU A 47 5.42 0.95 1.81
C LEU A 47 5.23 1.00 3.33
N VAL A 48 5.65 -0.03 4.09
CA VAL A 48 5.63 0.01 5.56
C VAL A 48 6.47 1.19 6.06
N GLU A 49 7.72 1.29 5.60
CA GLU A 49 8.66 2.34 6.00
C GLU A 49 8.09 3.74 5.76
N GLN A 50 7.56 3.99 4.56
CA GLN A 50 7.06 5.31 4.19
C GLN A 50 5.69 5.64 4.80
N VAL A 51 4.79 4.66 4.99
CA VAL A 51 3.50 4.90 5.67
C VAL A 51 3.73 5.19 7.15
N ALA A 52 4.70 4.54 7.78
CA ALA A 52 5.06 4.80 9.18
C ALA A 52 5.68 6.19 9.39
N ASN A 53 6.22 6.81 8.34
CA ASN A 53 6.76 8.16 8.38
C ASN A 53 5.65 9.21 8.21
N GLU A 54 5.21 9.82 9.31
CA GLU A 54 4.15 10.85 9.32
C GLU A 54 4.49 12.11 8.50
N ALA A 55 5.77 12.35 8.21
CA ALA A 55 6.19 13.46 7.35
C ALA A 55 6.17 13.11 5.86
N CYS A 56 5.85 11.86 5.48
CA CYS A 56 5.78 11.43 4.08
C CYS A 56 4.61 12.10 3.36
N PRO A 57 4.84 12.95 2.35
CA PRO A 57 3.74 13.59 1.62
C PRO A 57 2.81 12.60 0.93
N SER A 58 3.36 11.47 0.46
CA SER A 58 2.60 10.42 -0.22
C SER A 58 1.99 9.37 0.74
N GLN A 59 2.04 9.58 2.06
CA GLN A 59 1.63 8.59 3.08
C GLN A 59 0.24 7.96 2.80
N ARG A 60 -0.77 8.78 2.51
CA ARG A 60 -2.13 8.30 2.20
C ARG A 60 -2.21 7.47 0.93
N TYR A 61 -1.45 7.88 -0.10
CA TYR A 61 -1.39 7.16 -1.36
C TYR A 61 -0.80 5.77 -1.16
N LEU A 62 0.32 5.70 -0.44
CA LEU A 62 1.01 4.45 -0.13
C LEU A 62 0.13 3.55 0.75
N LEU A 63 -0.61 4.12 1.69
CA LEU A 63 -1.58 3.37 2.48
C LEU A 63 -2.71 2.80 1.59
N ALA A 64 -3.19 3.55 0.60
CA ALA A 64 -4.19 3.05 -0.36
C ALA A 64 -3.66 1.86 -1.16
N ALA A 65 -2.42 1.91 -1.66
CA ALA A 65 -1.77 0.79 -2.34
C ALA A 65 -1.67 -0.47 -1.44
N ARG A 66 -1.47 -0.29 -0.12
CA ARG A 66 -1.50 -1.42 0.84
C ARG A 66 -2.89 -2.03 1.01
N TYR A 67 -3.95 -1.22 1.08
CA TYR A 67 -5.33 -1.74 1.10
C TYR A 67 -5.65 -2.48 -0.21
N LEU A 68 -5.17 -1.96 -1.34
CA LEU A 68 -5.33 -2.59 -2.64
C LEU A 68 -4.64 -3.96 -2.70
N LEU A 69 -3.40 -4.08 -2.21
CA LEU A 69 -2.66 -5.35 -2.10
C LEU A 69 -3.45 -6.38 -1.28
N ALA A 70 -3.85 -6.04 -0.05
CA ALA A 70 -4.55 -6.94 0.85
C ALA A 70 -5.94 -7.33 0.31
N GLY A 71 -6.70 -6.34 -0.19
CA GLY A 71 -8.03 -6.56 -0.77
C GLY A 71 -7.98 -7.45 -2.02
N ASN A 72 -7.01 -7.22 -2.91
CA ASN A 72 -6.82 -8.06 -4.10
C ASN A 72 -6.39 -9.48 -3.74
N ALA A 73 -5.51 -9.65 -2.76
CA ALA A 73 -5.08 -10.97 -2.30
C ALA A 73 -6.27 -11.78 -1.77
N VAL A 74 -7.09 -11.20 -0.87
CA VAL A 74 -8.24 -11.91 -0.30
C VAL A 74 -9.33 -12.17 -1.34
N ARG A 75 -9.73 -11.17 -2.14
CA ARG A 75 -10.81 -11.35 -3.13
C ARG A 75 -10.46 -12.38 -4.22
N SER A 76 -9.17 -12.56 -4.51
CA SER A 76 -8.70 -13.52 -5.50
C SER A 76 -8.46 -14.92 -4.90
N GLY A 77 -8.78 -15.13 -3.62
CA GLY A 77 -8.49 -16.38 -2.93
C GLY A 77 -7.00 -16.69 -2.86
N PHE A 78 -6.15 -15.66 -2.78
CA PHE A 78 -4.68 -15.79 -2.69
C PHE A 78 -4.01 -16.39 -3.93
N THR A 79 -4.60 -16.20 -5.13
CA THR A 79 -4.05 -16.76 -6.39
C THR A 79 -2.76 -16.04 -6.85
N GLY A 80 -2.62 -14.74 -6.58
CA GLY A 80 -1.46 -13.92 -6.99
C GLY A 80 -0.51 -13.51 -5.86
N LEU A 81 -0.92 -13.70 -4.62
CA LEU A 81 -0.14 -13.45 -3.40
C LEU A 81 -0.49 -14.53 -2.41
N ALA A 82 0.50 -15.28 -1.90
CA ALA A 82 0.22 -16.32 -0.93
C ALA A 82 -0.25 -15.70 0.39
N ARG A 83 -1.16 -16.39 1.08
CA ARG A 83 -1.66 -15.93 2.38
C ARG A 83 -0.54 -15.70 3.40
N ALA A 84 0.44 -16.60 3.45
CA ALA A 84 1.58 -16.50 4.36
C ALA A 84 2.42 -15.23 4.11
N ASP A 85 2.61 -14.84 2.85
CA ASP A 85 3.34 -13.61 2.50
C ASP A 85 2.59 -12.37 3.00
N LEU A 86 1.25 -12.33 2.84
CA LEU A 86 0.44 -11.24 3.38
C LEU A 86 0.49 -11.20 4.91
N GLU A 87 0.47 -12.36 5.58
CA GLU A 87 0.59 -12.48 7.04
C GLU A 87 1.95 -11.93 7.52
N GLU A 88 3.04 -12.19 6.80
CA GLU A 88 4.36 -11.60 7.10
C GLU A 88 4.35 -10.08 6.96
N VAL A 89 3.77 -9.55 5.87
CA VAL A 89 3.63 -8.11 5.66
C VAL A 89 2.77 -7.45 6.76
N VAL A 90 1.74 -8.14 7.24
CA VAL A 90 0.91 -7.73 8.38
C VAL A 90 1.73 -7.69 9.68
N ALA A 91 2.53 -8.74 9.94
CA ALA A 91 3.40 -8.79 11.11
C ALA A 91 4.45 -7.66 11.11
N THR A 92 5.09 -7.40 9.96
CA THR A 92 6.06 -6.30 9.80
C THR A 92 5.41 -4.93 10.03
N ALA A 93 4.20 -4.72 9.53
CA ALA A 93 3.46 -3.47 9.76
C ALA A 93 3.11 -3.28 11.24
N ARG A 94 2.64 -4.34 11.92
CA ARG A 94 2.33 -4.32 13.35
C ARG A 94 3.57 -3.96 14.18
N ALA A 95 4.73 -4.51 13.84
CA ALA A 95 5.98 -4.25 14.56
C ALA A 95 6.40 -2.76 14.55
N THR A 96 5.86 -1.93 13.66
CA THR A 96 6.13 -0.49 13.64
C THR A 96 5.46 0.29 14.78
N GLY A 97 4.37 -0.23 15.36
CA GLY A 97 3.53 0.49 16.33
C GLY A 97 2.90 1.78 15.79
N ASN A 98 2.93 2.01 14.48
CA ASN A 98 2.36 3.21 13.87
C ASN A 98 0.83 3.12 13.80
N ALA A 99 0.12 4.16 14.24
CA ALA A 99 -1.33 4.16 14.34
C ALA A 99 -2.05 3.86 13.00
N TRP A 100 -1.56 4.38 11.88
CA TRP A 100 -2.19 4.14 10.57
C TRP A 100 -2.01 2.69 10.12
N LEU A 101 -0.83 2.13 10.38
CA LEU A 101 -0.54 0.74 10.11
C LEU A 101 -1.31 -0.20 11.03
N GLU A 102 -1.53 0.15 12.29
CA GLU A 102 -2.37 -0.64 13.21
C GLU A 102 -3.81 -0.80 12.71
N PHE A 103 -4.44 0.27 12.21
CA PHE A 103 -5.77 0.16 11.60
C PHE A 103 -5.77 -0.70 10.33
N TRP A 104 -4.74 -0.58 9.49
CA TRP A 104 -4.59 -1.42 8.31
C TRP A 104 -4.37 -2.89 8.68
N VAL A 105 -3.56 -3.18 9.70
CA VAL A 105 -3.34 -4.52 10.27
C VAL A 105 -4.65 -5.12 10.74
N ALA A 106 -5.37 -4.43 11.62
CA ALA A 106 -6.63 -4.93 12.18
C ALA A 106 -7.68 -5.23 11.10
N ARG A 107 -7.83 -4.33 10.11
CA ARG A 107 -8.74 -4.55 8.98
C ARG A 107 -8.29 -5.71 8.10
N SER A 108 -6.99 -5.84 7.84
CA SER A 108 -6.45 -6.92 6.98
C SER A 108 -6.64 -8.28 7.62
N GLU A 109 -6.40 -8.40 8.92
CA GLU A 109 -6.67 -9.63 9.67
C GLU A 109 -8.16 -9.99 9.68
N GLN A 110 -9.03 -9.00 9.93
CA GLN A 110 -10.48 -9.18 9.88
C GLN A 110 -10.93 -9.68 8.51
N LEU A 111 -10.42 -9.08 7.42
CA LEU A 111 -10.76 -9.50 6.05
C LEU A 111 -10.22 -10.90 5.73
N MET A 112 -8.99 -11.22 6.14
CA MET A 112 -8.43 -12.57 5.95
C MET A 112 -9.23 -13.65 6.71
N ALA A 113 -9.78 -13.29 7.87
CA ALA A 113 -10.65 -14.17 8.65
C ALA A 113 -12.08 -14.27 8.07
N ASN A 114 -12.59 -13.18 7.49
CA ASN A 114 -13.95 -13.07 6.95
C ASN A 114 -13.95 -12.54 5.50
N PRO A 115 -13.48 -13.31 4.50
CA PRO A 115 -13.38 -12.84 3.11
C PRO A 115 -14.69 -12.35 2.50
N ALA A 116 -15.83 -12.83 3.00
CA ALA A 116 -17.17 -12.42 2.56
C ALA A 116 -17.51 -10.96 2.89
N GLU A 117 -16.78 -10.32 3.81
CA GLU A 117 -16.92 -8.90 4.15
C GLU A 117 -16.19 -7.96 3.17
N PHE A 118 -15.57 -8.51 2.12
CA PHE A 118 -14.88 -7.72 1.11
C PHE A 118 -15.81 -6.67 0.48
N ASP A 119 -15.38 -5.40 0.52
CA ASP A 119 -16.03 -4.28 -0.15
C ASP A 119 -15.02 -3.56 -1.06
N TYR A 120 -15.30 -3.55 -2.36
CA TYR A 120 -14.39 -2.97 -3.34
C TYR A 120 -14.15 -1.46 -3.12
N ALA A 121 -15.17 -0.71 -2.71
CA ALA A 121 -15.04 0.73 -2.51
C ALA A 121 -14.15 1.06 -1.31
N LEU A 122 -14.25 0.26 -0.25
CA LEU A 122 -13.43 0.42 0.95
C LEU A 122 -11.96 0.01 0.73
N TRP A 123 -11.75 -1.14 0.09
CA TRP A 123 -10.43 -1.75 -0.05
C TRP A 123 -9.65 -1.27 -1.27
N CYS A 124 -10.29 -1.24 -2.45
CA CYS A 124 -9.59 -0.98 -3.71
C CYS A 124 -9.76 0.47 -4.18
N ALA A 125 -10.92 1.11 -3.95
CA ALA A 125 -11.16 2.50 -4.38
C ALA A 125 -10.72 3.58 -3.34
N GLY A 126 -9.86 3.18 -2.40
CA GLY A 126 -9.24 4.08 -1.42
C GLY A 126 -10.16 4.52 -0.26
N GLY A 127 -11.29 3.86 -0.03
CA GLY A 127 -12.23 4.23 1.04
C GLY A 127 -11.57 4.25 2.43
N PHE A 128 -10.87 3.18 2.82
CA PHE A 128 -10.17 3.13 4.11
C PHE A 128 -8.97 4.07 4.18
N ALA A 129 -8.23 4.27 3.09
CA ALA A 129 -7.09 5.18 3.07
C ALA A 129 -7.48 6.66 3.22
N LYS A 130 -8.70 7.03 2.79
CA LYS A 130 -9.28 8.37 3.00
C LYS A 130 -9.69 8.60 4.46
N ARG A 131 -9.97 7.52 5.21
CA ARG A 131 -10.43 7.54 6.61
C ARG A 131 -9.63 6.53 7.46
N PRO A 132 -8.32 6.72 7.61
CA PRO A 132 -7.44 5.69 8.14
C PRO A 132 -7.78 5.28 9.57
N MET A 133 -8.36 6.19 10.37
CA MET A 133 -8.60 6.01 11.82
C MET A 133 -10.09 6.01 12.21
N ASN A 134 -11.02 5.94 11.25
CA ASN A 134 -12.47 5.89 11.53
C ASN A 134 -13.08 4.51 11.25
#